data_AF-A0AAW0DRY3-F1
#
_entry.id   AF-A0AAW0DRY3-F1
#
_cell.length_a   1.000
_cell.length_b   1.000
_cell.length_c   1.000
_cell.angle_alpha   90.00
_cell.angle_beta   90.00
_cell.angle_gamma   90.00
#
_symmetry.space_group_name_H-M   'P 1'
#
loop_
_entity.id
_entity.type
_entity.pdbx_description
1 polymer ?
#
loop_
_entity_poly.entity_id
_entity_poly.type
_entity_poly.pdbx_seq_one_letter_code
_entity_poly.pdbx_strand_id
1 'polypeptide(L)'
;MTKQKTRSSAPKDRRPRSKVPKSTKSRRIKGFRLLELPEDVGYEIFRYLSPKDLLSLSDVNTHIRSKLLDSKINFVWRFAREVHHEDAPAPMEGISESRGVKCDDIASTYPDLDCSVLELVPKMLGAPTYNAMEFYPRQELEKVIAALRSCNSPDETNTYIELRKEFLLRVREVQMAIWDWLKREDQRRSSMNMTLRTERLAAVKRRLIDLGYSHGDYWEALRLPCVKRAAPLTDRAWAMMKNQVIDTVNRRILSRQQDMLKARNAMVSRAYLDFKRSVPGSTWRTFPSTHLISLLKPVYHIKVSQDTNITEEDFKIAMDNDLCTHIERWTKKQRKSLFERYSFCAGPDRWRNFRIYNEDARSPTNEEVPDFILDDLFNMDLAIIEIRCRPCKRVSCGMSAAIRHLHSDSCTDWKPRELEAPKKNFEDIYLSNAAALCIACEGLAPWSATVDDMDQINSVYECEQCLFRGTWRSWVAHARSPPHGRYDELKARKVAGYFGLLTEDAWSCNHCHEHIDELVPRETVLQHLLVRHGIADPAIPADFFYGGE
;
A
#
# COMPACT_ATOMS: atom_id res chain seq x y z
N MET A 1 -15.03 -56.78 33.26
CA MET A 1 -14.13 -57.71 32.54
C MET A 1 -14.76 -57.91 31.15
N THR A 2 -14.15 -57.71 29.99
CA THR A 2 -12.75 -57.76 29.57
C THR A 2 -12.66 -57.25 28.11
N LYS A 3 -11.50 -56.66 27.75
CA LYS A 3 -10.87 -56.58 26.42
C LYS A 3 -11.35 -55.52 25.41
N GLN A 4 -10.57 -54.43 25.39
CA GLN A 4 -10.45 -53.43 24.32
C GLN A 4 -9.99 -54.05 22.99
N LYS A 5 -10.63 -53.60 21.90
CA LYS A 5 -10.30 -53.90 20.50
C LYS A 5 -9.05 -53.14 20.06
N THR A 6 -8.04 -53.87 19.61
CA THR A 6 -6.96 -53.37 18.75
C THR A 6 -7.44 -53.34 17.30
N ARG A 7 -7.21 -52.22 16.59
CA ARG A 7 -7.38 -52.10 15.14
C ARG A 7 -6.02 -51.80 14.53
N SER A 8 -5.53 -52.75 13.73
CA SER A 8 -4.31 -52.68 12.94
C SER A 8 -4.44 -51.67 11.79
N SER A 9 -3.38 -50.89 11.53
CA SER A 9 -3.26 -50.08 10.31
C SER A 9 -1.87 -50.28 9.70
N ALA A 10 -1.87 -50.61 8.41
CA ALA A 10 -0.72 -50.96 7.58
C ALA A 10 0.09 -49.72 7.14
N PRO A 11 1.33 -49.89 6.65
CA PRO A 11 2.30 -48.81 6.46
C PRO A 11 2.02 -48.02 5.17
N LYS A 12 2.13 -46.67 5.24
CA LYS A 12 2.00 -45.79 4.08
C LYS A 12 3.36 -45.27 3.62
N ASP A 13 3.60 -45.49 2.33
CA ASP A 13 4.73 -45.07 1.50
C ASP A 13 5.12 -43.60 1.62
N ARG A 14 6.44 -43.36 1.67
CA ARG A 14 7.06 -42.04 1.57
C ARG A 14 7.19 -41.63 0.11
N ARG A 15 6.46 -40.59 -0.31
CA ARG A 15 6.73 -39.87 -1.59
C ARG A 15 7.89 -38.88 -1.44
N PRO A 16 8.70 -38.66 -2.49
CA PRO A 16 9.97 -37.93 -2.43
C PRO A 16 9.78 -36.42 -2.34
N ARG A 17 10.60 -35.78 -1.48
CA ARG A 17 10.61 -34.33 -1.22
C ARG A 17 11.27 -33.59 -2.38
N SER A 18 10.52 -32.65 -2.98
CA SER A 18 10.96 -31.75 -4.04
C SER A 18 12.14 -30.86 -3.63
N LYS A 19 13.12 -30.71 -4.53
CA LYS A 19 14.33 -29.88 -4.35
C LYS A 19 13.96 -28.39 -4.30
N VAL A 20 14.32 -27.72 -3.20
CA VAL A 20 14.27 -26.26 -3.05
C VAL A 20 15.42 -25.62 -3.85
N PRO A 21 15.23 -24.48 -4.54
CA PRO A 21 16.25 -23.87 -5.38
C PRO A 21 17.42 -23.36 -4.54
N LYS A 22 18.65 -23.64 -4.98
CA LYS A 22 19.88 -23.15 -4.35
C LYS A 22 19.88 -21.62 -4.39
N SER A 23 19.90 -20.99 -3.21
CA SER A 23 20.07 -19.54 -3.11
C SER A 23 21.37 -19.13 -3.79
N THR A 24 21.27 -18.06 -4.56
CA THR A 24 22.32 -17.41 -5.32
C THR A 24 23.49 -17.14 -4.38
N LYS A 25 24.65 -17.75 -4.68
CA LYS A 25 25.90 -17.53 -3.94
C LYS A 25 26.13 -16.02 -3.80
N SER A 26 25.96 -15.52 -2.58
CA SER A 26 26.55 -14.24 -2.18
C SER A 26 28.01 -14.29 -2.63
N ARG A 27 28.40 -13.41 -3.54
CA ARG A 27 29.80 -13.16 -3.84
C ARG A 27 30.43 -12.74 -2.52
N ARG A 28 31.00 -13.69 -1.78
CA ARG A 28 32.03 -13.40 -0.78
C ARG A 28 33.08 -12.63 -1.56
N ILE A 29 33.09 -11.30 -1.38
CA ILE A 29 34.29 -10.51 -1.61
C ILE A 29 35.40 -11.34 -0.96
N LYS A 30 36.43 -11.74 -1.71
CA LYS A 30 37.59 -12.42 -1.15
C LYS A 30 38.19 -11.43 -0.14
N GLY A 31 37.74 -11.54 1.10
CA GLY A 31 38.21 -10.71 2.19
C GLY A 31 39.71 -10.91 2.32
N PHE A 32 40.39 -9.84 2.71
CA PHE A 32 41.79 -9.85 3.10
C PHE A 32 42.06 -11.06 4.01
N ARG A 33 42.81 -12.05 3.54
CA ARG A 33 43.12 -13.25 4.33
C ARG A 33 44.30 -12.91 5.23
N LEU A 34 44.01 -12.29 6.36
CA LEU A 34 44.99 -11.88 7.37
C LEU A 34 45.96 -13.01 7.76
N LEU A 35 45.50 -14.26 7.67
CA LEU A 35 46.25 -15.48 7.99
C LEU A 35 47.13 -16.02 6.83
N GLU A 36 47.03 -15.45 5.63
CA GLU A 36 47.91 -15.76 4.51
C GLU A 36 49.07 -14.78 4.39
N LEU A 37 49.10 -13.76 5.25
CA LEU A 37 50.21 -12.82 5.31
C LEU A 37 51.39 -13.46 6.08
N PRO A 38 52.63 -13.09 5.70
CA PRO A 38 53.80 -13.31 6.55
C PRO A 38 53.55 -12.82 7.98
N GLU A 39 54.06 -13.56 8.96
CA GLU A 39 53.73 -13.35 10.38
C GLU A 39 54.14 -11.96 10.88
N ASP A 40 55.27 -11.47 10.41
CA ASP A 40 55.80 -10.11 10.61
C ASP A 40 54.81 -9.02 10.17
N VAL A 41 54.20 -9.17 8.99
CA VAL A 41 53.18 -8.23 8.50
C VAL A 41 51.90 -8.32 9.35
N GLY A 42 51.53 -9.53 9.78
CA GLY A 42 50.42 -9.75 10.70
C GLY A 42 50.63 -9.05 12.05
N TYR A 43 51.82 -9.20 12.64
CA TYR A 43 52.17 -8.55 13.91
C TYR A 43 52.25 -7.03 13.78
N GLU A 44 52.74 -6.52 12.65
CA GLU A 44 52.73 -5.09 12.36
C GLU A 44 51.30 -4.54 12.25
N ILE A 45 50.37 -5.26 11.60
CA ILE A 45 48.95 -4.88 11.58
C ILE A 45 48.36 -4.90 13.01
N PHE A 46 48.68 -5.92 13.80
CA PHE A 46 48.18 -6.05 15.18
C PHE A 46 48.67 -4.94 16.11
N ARG A 47 49.84 -4.35 15.85
CA ARG A 47 50.34 -3.18 16.59
C ARG A 47 49.46 -1.95 16.47
N TYR A 48 48.72 -1.80 15.37
CA TYR A 48 47.81 -0.68 15.14
C TYR A 48 46.39 -0.91 15.69
N LEU A 49 46.14 -2.07 16.32
CA LEU A 49 44.85 -2.40 16.90
C LEU A 49 44.83 -2.07 18.38
N SER A 50 43.66 -1.68 18.90
CA SER A 50 43.54 -1.48 20.34
C SER A 50 43.63 -2.83 21.09
N PRO A 51 44.03 -2.85 22.37
CA PRO A 51 44.00 -4.07 23.19
C PRO A 51 42.64 -4.78 23.17
N LYS A 52 41.55 -4.03 23.07
CA LYS A 52 40.18 -4.58 22.96
C LYS A 52 39.93 -5.29 21.62
N ASP A 53 40.46 -4.75 20.53
CA ASP A 53 40.32 -5.37 19.20
C ASP A 53 41.16 -6.64 19.11
N LEU A 54 42.35 -6.65 19.74
CA LEU A 54 43.19 -7.84 19.86
C LEU A 54 42.50 -8.93 20.70
N LEU A 55 41.90 -8.59 21.84
CA LEU A 55 41.08 -9.49 22.63
C LEU A 55 39.91 -10.06 21.82
N SER A 56 39.17 -9.20 21.13
CA SER A 56 38.03 -9.60 20.30
C SER A 56 38.45 -10.50 19.12
N LEU A 57 39.60 -10.21 18.49
CA LEU A 57 40.16 -11.06 17.43
C LEU A 57 40.61 -12.41 17.97
N SER A 58 41.15 -12.42 19.20
CA SER A 58 41.48 -13.65 19.91
C SER A 58 40.22 -14.48 20.14
N ASP A 59 39.08 -13.88 20.51
CA ASP A 59 37.82 -14.60 20.75
C ASP A 59 37.22 -15.21 19.48
N VAL A 60 37.37 -14.54 18.34
CA VAL A 60 36.73 -14.96 17.08
C VAL A 60 37.53 -16.04 16.35
N ASN A 61 38.85 -16.18 16.56
CA ASN A 61 39.69 -17.12 15.82
C ASN A 61 40.73 -17.83 16.68
N THR A 62 40.65 -19.16 16.79
CA THR A 62 41.55 -20.00 17.58
C THR A 62 43.02 -19.93 17.16
N HIS A 63 43.30 -19.74 15.86
CA HIS A 63 44.66 -19.65 15.33
C HIS A 63 45.28 -18.27 15.57
N ILE A 64 44.49 -17.20 15.48
CA ILE A 64 44.94 -15.85 15.88
C ILE A 64 45.18 -15.82 17.39
N ARG A 65 44.30 -16.43 18.17
CA ARG A 65 44.45 -16.55 19.63
C ARG A 65 45.74 -17.24 20.03
N SER A 66 46.07 -18.39 19.44
CA SER A 66 47.30 -19.11 19.77
C SER A 66 48.56 -18.28 19.48
N LYS A 67 48.52 -17.41 18.46
CA LYS A 67 49.62 -16.50 18.15
C LYS A 67 49.66 -15.29 19.09
N LEU A 68 48.53 -14.65 19.37
CA LEU A 68 48.47 -13.47 20.24
C LEU A 68 48.80 -13.77 21.71
N LEU A 69 48.56 -15.00 22.16
CA LEU A 69 48.84 -15.44 23.55
C LEU A 69 50.21 -16.13 23.70
N ASP A 70 51.02 -16.22 22.65
CA ASP A 70 52.40 -16.70 22.75
C ASP A 70 53.26 -15.65 23.46
N SER A 71 54.06 -16.09 24.44
CA SER A 71 54.95 -15.22 25.22
C SER A 71 55.96 -14.47 24.34
N LYS A 72 56.28 -15.01 23.16
CA LYS A 72 57.18 -14.39 22.18
C LYS A 72 56.61 -13.11 21.55
N ILE A 73 55.30 -12.87 21.65
CA ILE A 73 54.60 -11.79 20.95
C ILE A 73 54.05 -10.74 21.94
N ASN A 74 54.50 -10.78 23.20
CA ASN A 74 54.17 -9.78 24.23
C ASN A 74 54.51 -8.33 23.81
N PHE A 75 55.45 -8.14 22.89
CA PHE A 75 55.78 -6.82 22.34
C PHE A 75 54.60 -6.17 21.58
N VAL A 76 53.71 -6.94 20.96
CA VAL A 76 52.52 -6.41 20.25
C VAL A 76 51.55 -5.81 21.25
N TRP A 77 51.29 -6.49 22.36
CA TRP A 77 50.43 -5.99 23.44
C TRP A 77 51.02 -4.77 24.14
N ARG A 78 52.33 -4.77 24.37
CA ARG A 78 53.05 -3.62 24.94
C ARG A 78 52.94 -2.40 24.02
N PHE A 79 53.21 -2.60 22.73
CA PHE A 79 53.16 -1.53 21.74
C PHE A 79 51.73 -1.02 21.50
N ALA A 80 50.73 -1.90 21.46
CA ALA A 80 49.32 -1.51 21.37
C ALA A 80 48.86 -0.65 22.57
N ARG A 81 49.43 -0.86 23.75
CA ARG A 81 49.22 0.02 24.92
C ARG A 81 49.97 1.34 24.78
N GLU A 82 51.26 1.30 24.44
CA GLU A 82 52.10 2.49 24.27
C GLU A 82 51.63 3.44 23.15
N VAL A 83 51.16 2.90 22.02
CA VAL A 83 50.79 3.69 20.84
C VAL A 83 49.35 4.20 20.88
N HIS A 84 48.43 3.45 21.49
CA HIS A 84 47.01 3.77 21.40
C HIS A 84 46.37 4.21 22.72
N HIS A 85 46.87 3.83 23.91
CA HIS A 85 46.20 4.11 25.18
C HIS A 85 47.13 4.06 26.42
N GLU A 86 47.62 5.22 26.89
CA GLU A 86 48.45 5.34 28.12
C GLU A 86 47.78 4.81 29.40
N ASP A 87 46.44 4.74 29.44
CA ASP A 87 45.66 4.34 30.63
C ASP A 87 45.14 2.87 30.61
N ALA A 88 45.61 2.03 29.66
CA ALA A 88 45.18 0.64 29.60
C ALA A 88 45.89 -0.20 30.69
N PRO A 89 45.17 -0.82 31.65
CA PRO A 89 45.80 -1.58 32.73
C PRO A 89 46.60 -2.77 32.18
N ALA A 90 47.78 -3.01 32.74
CA ALA A 90 48.55 -4.22 32.42
C ALA A 90 47.85 -5.46 33.02
N PRO A 91 47.89 -6.63 32.35
CA PRO A 91 47.54 -7.90 32.97
C PRO A 91 48.41 -8.15 34.20
N MET A 92 47.83 -8.70 35.27
CA MET A 92 48.60 -9.05 36.48
C MET A 92 49.64 -10.12 36.16
N GLU A 93 50.83 -9.97 36.75
CA GLU A 93 51.96 -10.87 36.58
C GLU A 93 51.59 -12.32 36.93
N GLY A 94 51.72 -13.24 35.98
CA GLY A 94 51.45 -14.68 36.15
C GLY A 94 50.05 -15.19 35.74
N ILE A 95 49.13 -14.32 35.33
CA ILE A 95 47.80 -14.72 34.83
C ILE A 95 47.79 -14.64 33.30
N SER A 96 47.76 -15.80 32.63
CA SER A 96 47.53 -15.86 31.17
C SER A 96 46.05 -15.66 30.85
N GLU A 97 45.75 -14.97 29.75
CA GLU A 97 44.36 -14.73 29.26
C GLU A 97 43.69 -16.00 28.71
N SER A 98 44.06 -17.21 29.17
CA SER A 98 43.67 -18.48 28.56
C SER A 98 42.72 -19.35 29.40
N ARG A 99 41.69 -19.86 28.71
CA ARG A 99 40.70 -20.91 29.08
C ARG A 99 40.33 -21.05 30.56
N GLY A 100 39.09 -20.64 30.87
CA GLY A 100 38.39 -21.04 32.08
C GLY A 100 37.36 -22.16 31.86
N VAL A 101 37.06 -22.88 32.93
CA VAL A 101 35.92 -23.80 33.06
C VAL A 101 34.69 -22.93 33.37
N LYS A 102 33.58 -23.12 32.65
CA LYS A 102 32.32 -22.41 32.96
C LYS A 102 31.86 -22.81 34.35
N CYS A 103 31.27 -21.86 35.08
CA CYS A 103 30.67 -22.13 36.39
C CYS A 103 29.73 -23.37 36.36
N ASP A 104 28.89 -23.47 35.32
CA ASP A 104 27.93 -24.56 35.12
C ASP A 104 28.58 -25.93 34.85
N ASP A 105 29.82 -25.95 34.35
CA ASP A 105 30.56 -27.17 33.97
C ASP A 105 31.51 -27.66 35.07
N ILE A 106 31.62 -26.96 36.21
CA ILE A 106 32.55 -27.30 37.30
C ILE A 106 32.16 -28.62 37.95
N ALA A 107 30.88 -28.79 38.30
CA ALA A 107 30.37 -29.98 38.98
C ALA A 107 30.53 -31.25 38.13
N SER A 108 30.48 -31.13 36.80
CA SER A 108 30.69 -32.26 35.88
C SER A 108 32.18 -32.56 35.63
N THR A 109 33.04 -31.54 35.70
CA THR A 109 34.49 -31.69 35.43
C THR A 109 35.28 -32.04 36.69
N TYR A 110 34.85 -31.62 37.88
CA TYR A 110 35.49 -31.88 39.17
C TYR A 110 34.45 -32.29 40.23
N PRO A 111 33.98 -33.56 40.22
CA PRO A 111 32.91 -34.03 41.11
C PRO A 111 33.28 -34.03 42.60
N ASP A 112 34.57 -34.20 42.92
CA ASP A 112 35.09 -34.33 44.29
C ASP A 112 35.65 -33.01 44.85
N LEU A 113 35.35 -31.87 44.21
CA LEU A 113 35.87 -30.57 44.61
C LEU A 113 35.03 -29.94 45.72
N ASP A 114 35.66 -29.59 46.84
CA ASP A 114 35.01 -28.77 47.87
C ASP A 114 34.73 -27.35 47.32
N CYS A 115 33.52 -26.86 47.52
CA CYS A 115 33.07 -25.54 47.05
C CYS A 115 33.91 -24.40 47.65
N SER A 116 34.52 -24.62 48.82
CA SER A 116 35.45 -23.67 49.46
C SER A 116 36.67 -23.33 48.57
N VAL A 117 37.08 -24.24 47.68
CA VAL A 117 38.20 -24.04 46.74
C VAL A 117 37.86 -22.99 45.68
N LEU A 118 36.58 -22.87 45.29
CA LEU A 118 36.14 -21.90 44.29
C LEU A 118 36.20 -20.46 44.82
N GLU A 119 36.13 -20.27 46.14
CA GLU A 119 36.33 -18.97 46.79
C GLU A 119 37.79 -18.52 46.77
N LEU A 120 38.73 -19.43 46.49
CA LEU A 120 40.18 -19.21 46.45
C LEU A 120 40.74 -19.07 45.02
N VAL A 121 39.88 -19.06 44.00
CA VAL A 121 40.25 -18.95 42.59
C VAL A 121 39.62 -17.68 41.99
N PRO A 122 40.37 -16.90 41.17
CA PRO A 122 39.81 -15.73 40.53
C PRO A 122 38.65 -16.08 39.60
N LYS A 123 37.51 -15.41 39.79
CA LYS A 123 36.40 -15.44 38.84
C LYS A 123 36.71 -14.52 37.68
N MET A 124 36.68 -15.04 36.46
CA MET A 124 36.83 -14.25 35.24
C MET A 124 35.45 -14.06 34.61
N LEU A 125 35.08 -12.80 34.35
CA LEU A 125 33.86 -12.48 33.61
C LEU A 125 34.14 -12.57 32.11
N GLY A 126 33.32 -13.32 31.37
CA GLY A 126 33.39 -13.37 29.91
C GLY A 126 33.06 -12.03 29.25
N ALA A 127 33.38 -11.91 27.95
CA ALA A 127 33.07 -10.71 27.16
C ALA A 127 31.58 -10.32 27.30
N PRO A 128 31.24 -9.01 27.34
CA PRO A 128 29.88 -8.52 27.54
C PRO A 128 29.06 -8.72 26.26
N THR A 129 28.74 -9.96 25.95
CA THR A 129 27.60 -10.31 25.10
C THR A 129 26.48 -10.80 26.01
N TYR A 130 25.25 -10.84 25.50
CA TYR A 130 23.98 -10.94 26.24
C TYR A 130 23.85 -12.03 27.34
N ASN A 131 24.84 -12.91 27.52
CA ASN A 131 25.02 -13.76 28.70
C ASN A 131 26.45 -13.56 29.26
N ALA A 132 26.61 -12.76 30.31
CA ALA A 132 27.87 -12.69 31.06
C ALA A 132 28.10 -14.03 31.78
N MET A 133 28.79 -14.97 31.12
CA MET A 133 29.17 -16.25 31.72
C MET A 133 30.41 -16.05 32.60
N GLU A 134 30.35 -16.57 33.83
CA GLU A 134 31.48 -16.64 34.76
C GLU A 134 32.34 -17.87 34.46
N PHE A 135 33.66 -17.69 34.46
CA PHE A 135 34.63 -18.75 34.20
C PHE A 135 35.73 -18.77 35.27
N TYR A 136 36.25 -19.96 35.59
CA TYR A 136 37.39 -20.15 36.47
C TYR A 136 38.58 -20.65 35.67
N PRO A 137 39.74 -19.96 35.62
CA PRO A 137 40.90 -20.42 34.87
C PRO A 137 41.32 -21.81 35.32
N ARG A 138 41.34 -22.78 34.40
CA ARG A 138 41.59 -24.20 34.75
C ARG A 138 42.93 -24.39 35.45
N GLN A 139 43.96 -23.70 34.95
CA GLN A 139 45.31 -23.74 35.51
C GLN A 139 45.36 -23.19 36.93
N GLU A 140 44.61 -22.12 37.22
CA GLU A 140 44.56 -21.55 38.58
C GLU A 140 43.78 -22.46 39.53
N LEU A 141 42.71 -23.09 39.05
CA LEU A 141 41.95 -24.07 39.82
C LEU A 141 42.84 -25.27 40.21
N GLU A 142 43.58 -25.83 39.26
CA GLU A 142 44.50 -26.96 39.49
C GLU A 142 45.65 -26.58 40.42
N LYS A 143 46.22 -25.37 40.29
CA LYS A 143 47.25 -24.85 41.20
C LYS A 143 46.75 -24.75 42.64
N VAL A 144 45.55 -24.19 42.85
CA VAL A 144 44.97 -24.04 44.19
C VAL A 144 44.67 -25.41 44.81
N ILE A 145 44.13 -26.35 44.02
CA ILE A 145 43.90 -27.74 44.48
C ILE A 145 45.21 -28.40 44.89
N ALA A 146 46.28 -28.26 44.08
CA ALA A 146 47.58 -28.85 44.39
C ALA A 146 48.21 -28.24 45.64
N ALA A 147 48.12 -26.91 45.80
CA ALA A 147 48.65 -26.21 46.98
C ALA A 147 47.94 -26.64 48.27
N LEU A 148 46.60 -26.71 48.26
CA LEU A 148 45.83 -27.16 49.43
C LEU A 148 46.10 -28.61 49.81
N ARG A 149 46.34 -29.50 48.84
CA ARG A 149 46.73 -30.91 49.08
C ARG A 149 48.14 -31.06 49.66
N SER A 150 49.00 -30.06 49.50
CA SER A 150 50.39 -30.09 49.98
C SER A 150 50.57 -29.56 51.40
N CYS A 151 49.55 -28.92 51.98
CA CYS A 151 49.56 -28.46 53.36
C CYS A 151 49.38 -29.64 54.32
N ASN A 152 50.29 -29.78 55.30
CA ASN A 152 50.29 -30.90 56.24
C ASN A 152 49.70 -30.53 57.61
N SER A 153 49.43 -29.24 57.84
CA SER A 153 48.80 -28.74 59.07
C SER A 153 47.65 -27.75 58.82
N PRO A 154 46.71 -27.61 59.78
CA PRO A 154 45.66 -26.59 59.72
C PRO A 154 46.20 -25.15 59.68
N ASP A 155 47.32 -24.87 60.34
CA ASP A 155 47.93 -23.53 60.39
C ASP A 155 48.57 -23.13 59.05
N GLU A 156 49.24 -24.07 58.37
CA GLU A 156 49.75 -23.87 57.00
C GLU A 156 48.61 -23.60 56.01
N THR A 157 47.48 -24.31 56.18
CA THR A 157 46.30 -24.17 55.32
C THR A 157 45.66 -22.79 55.49
N ASN A 158 45.48 -22.32 56.74
CA ASN A 158 44.94 -21.00 57.04
C ASN A 158 45.84 -19.87 56.52
N THR A 159 47.15 -20.01 56.65
CA THR A 159 48.12 -19.03 56.13
C THR A 159 48.04 -18.91 54.60
N TYR A 160 47.94 -20.04 53.89
CA TYR A 160 47.76 -20.04 52.44
C TYR A 160 46.43 -19.40 52.02
N ILE A 161 45.34 -19.71 52.72
CA ILE A 161 44.01 -19.13 52.47
C ILE A 161 44.04 -17.59 52.58
N GLU A 162 44.65 -17.05 53.63
CA GLU A 162 44.72 -15.60 53.83
C GLU A 162 45.57 -14.91 52.74
N LEU A 163 46.75 -15.44 52.41
CA LEU A 163 47.57 -14.95 51.30
C LEU A 163 46.82 -15.00 49.96
N ARG A 164 46.02 -16.05 49.75
CA ARG A 164 45.24 -16.21 48.52
C ARG A 164 44.07 -15.22 48.47
N LYS A 165 43.38 -14.96 49.58
CA LYS A 165 42.34 -13.92 49.65
C LYS A 165 42.90 -12.54 49.31
N GLU A 166 44.09 -12.20 49.83
CA GLU A 166 44.77 -10.94 49.51
C GLU A 166 45.11 -10.84 48.01
N PHE A 167 45.61 -11.93 47.42
CA PHE A 167 45.83 -12.02 45.97
C PHE A 167 44.53 -11.81 45.18
N LEU A 168 43.42 -12.43 45.59
CA LEU A 168 42.12 -12.29 44.93
C LEU A 168 41.56 -10.86 44.99
N LEU A 169 41.79 -10.13 46.09
CA LEU A 169 41.43 -8.73 46.19
C LEU A 169 42.18 -7.89 45.15
N ARG A 170 43.50 -8.09 45.03
CA ARG A 170 44.30 -7.43 43.98
C ARG A 170 43.82 -7.79 42.57
N VAL A 171 43.45 -9.05 42.32
CA VAL A 171 42.94 -9.47 41.00
C VAL A 171 41.62 -8.77 40.69
N ARG A 172 40.72 -8.66 41.68
CA ARG A 172 39.45 -7.95 41.51
C ARG A 172 39.67 -6.46 41.20
N GLU A 173 40.60 -5.80 41.87
CA GLU A 173 40.94 -4.39 41.60
C GLU A 173 41.40 -4.19 40.15
N VAL A 174 42.32 -5.03 39.67
CA VAL A 174 42.81 -4.98 38.28
C VAL A 174 41.68 -5.29 37.28
N GLN A 175 40.85 -6.29 37.57
CA GLN A 175 39.70 -6.62 36.71
C GLN A 175 38.73 -5.44 36.62
N MET A 176 38.35 -4.81 37.73
CA MET A 176 37.46 -3.64 37.71
C MET A 176 38.05 -2.49 36.89
N ALA A 177 39.35 -2.22 37.03
CA ALA A 177 40.03 -1.20 36.22
C ALA A 177 39.96 -1.51 34.71
N ILE A 178 40.14 -2.78 34.32
CA ILE A 178 40.00 -3.23 32.91
C ILE A 178 38.56 -3.07 32.42
N TRP A 179 37.57 -3.45 33.24
CA TRP A 179 36.15 -3.33 32.90
C TRP A 179 35.71 -1.88 32.71
N ASP A 180 36.12 -0.99 33.62
CA ASP A 180 35.84 0.43 33.53
C ASP A 180 36.51 1.05 32.32
N TRP A 181 37.75 0.64 32.00
CA TRP A 181 38.42 1.05 30.77
C TRP A 181 37.68 0.57 29.52
N LEU A 182 37.28 -0.70 29.44
CA LEU A 182 36.53 -1.27 28.32
C LEU A 182 35.22 -0.53 28.07
N LYS A 183 34.52 -0.16 29.14
CA LYS A 183 33.27 0.61 29.11
C LYS A 183 33.51 2.04 28.61
N ARG A 184 34.54 2.73 29.12
CA ARG A 184 34.93 4.07 28.64
C ARG A 184 35.32 4.04 27.16
N GLU A 185 36.05 3.03 26.71
CA GLU A 185 36.46 2.88 25.32
C GLU A 185 35.26 2.63 24.39
N ASP A 186 34.27 1.83 24.80
CA ASP A 186 33.01 1.70 24.04
C ASP A 186 32.23 3.01 23.96
N GLN A 187 32.14 3.74 25.07
CA GLN A 187 31.48 5.05 25.09
C GLN A 187 32.21 6.03 24.17
N ARG A 188 33.54 6.03 24.17
CA ARG A 188 34.37 6.87 23.30
C ARG A 188 34.14 6.52 21.83
N ARG A 189 34.20 5.24 21.45
CA ARG A 189 33.94 4.76 20.08
C ARG A 189 32.52 5.09 19.62
N SER A 190 31.53 4.90 20.50
CA SER A 190 30.13 5.23 20.22
C SER A 190 29.96 6.74 19.99
N SER A 191 30.59 7.58 20.81
CA SER A 191 30.56 9.03 20.71
C SER A 191 31.24 9.53 19.43
N MET A 192 32.41 8.98 19.07
CA MET A 192 33.08 9.28 17.80
C MET A 192 32.22 8.86 16.59
N ASN A 193 31.63 7.66 16.64
CA ASN A 193 30.74 7.19 15.58
C ASN A 193 29.48 8.07 15.45
N MET A 194 28.93 8.54 16.57
CA MET A 194 27.81 9.48 16.56
C MET A 194 28.21 10.80 15.91
N THR A 195 29.38 11.34 16.25
CA THR A 195 29.94 12.56 15.65
C THR A 195 30.04 12.42 14.13
N LEU A 196 30.69 11.35 13.64
CA LEU A 196 30.80 11.06 12.21
C LEU A 196 29.43 10.93 11.51
N ARG A 197 28.44 10.31 12.17
CA ARG A 197 27.07 10.20 11.63
C ARG A 197 26.40 11.57 11.53
N THR A 198 26.53 12.40 12.55
CA THR A 198 25.94 13.75 12.57
C THR A 198 26.55 14.64 11.50
N GLU A 199 27.87 14.63 11.35
CA GLU A 199 28.58 15.36 10.29
C GLU A 199 28.18 14.87 8.90
N ARG A 200 28.13 13.55 8.70
CA ARG A 200 27.68 12.95 7.44
C ARG A 200 26.26 13.37 7.09
N LEU A 201 25.34 13.32 8.06
CA LEU A 201 23.96 13.77 7.88
C LEU A 201 23.90 15.26 7.51
N ALA A 202 24.67 16.12 8.17
CA ALA A 202 24.73 17.55 7.86
C ALA A 202 25.26 17.81 6.44
N ALA A 203 26.28 17.06 6.01
CA ALA A 203 26.84 17.16 4.65
C ALA A 203 25.86 16.66 3.58
N VAL A 204 25.13 15.56 3.84
CA VAL A 204 24.07 15.08 2.94
C VAL A 204 22.93 16.09 2.82
N LYS A 205 22.48 16.67 3.95
CA LYS A 205 21.44 17.72 3.95
C LYS A 205 21.86 18.90 3.08
N ARG A 206 23.08 19.41 3.23
CA ARG A 206 23.62 20.51 2.41
C ARG A 206 23.55 20.19 0.92
N ARG A 207 24.06 19.02 0.50
CA ARG A 207 23.99 18.62 -0.92
C ARG A 207 22.57 18.53 -1.47
N LEU A 208 21.60 18.13 -0.65
CA LEU A 208 20.19 18.04 -1.08
C LEU A 208 19.55 19.42 -1.22
N ILE A 209 19.87 20.35 -0.32
CA ILE A 209 19.47 21.75 -0.42
C ILE A 209 20.10 22.40 -1.65
N ASP A 210 21.39 22.16 -1.91
CA ASP A 210 22.10 22.67 -3.09
C ASP A 210 21.50 22.14 -4.42
N LEU A 211 20.87 20.96 -4.38
CA LEU A 211 20.13 20.40 -5.51
C LEU A 211 18.69 20.93 -5.64
N GLY A 212 18.27 21.84 -4.75
CA GLY A 212 16.95 22.49 -4.78
C GLY A 212 15.84 21.73 -4.04
N TYR A 213 16.15 20.70 -3.25
CA TYR A 213 15.14 19.94 -2.52
C TYR A 213 14.80 20.59 -1.18
N SER A 214 13.51 20.63 -0.83
CA SER A 214 13.06 21.09 0.48
C SER A 214 13.16 19.98 1.53
N HIS A 215 13.16 20.36 2.82
CA HIS A 215 13.15 19.39 3.92
C HIS A 215 11.98 18.39 3.83
N GLY A 216 10.83 18.83 3.33
CA GLY A 216 9.66 17.98 3.11
C GLY A 216 9.88 16.88 2.06
N ASP A 217 10.80 17.10 1.12
CA ASP A 217 11.11 16.16 0.04
C ASP A 217 12.15 15.12 0.46
N TYR A 218 13.14 15.50 1.28
CA TYR A 218 14.30 14.64 1.57
C TYR A 218 14.38 14.01 2.96
N TRP A 219 13.52 14.37 3.91
CA TRP A 219 13.62 13.87 5.29
C TRP A 219 13.65 12.34 5.38
N GLU A 220 12.95 11.64 4.48
CA GLU A 220 12.90 10.18 4.43
C GLU A 220 14.24 9.59 3.96
N ALA A 221 14.90 10.24 3.00
CA ALA A 221 16.20 9.81 2.50
C ALA A 221 17.29 9.86 3.58
N LEU A 222 17.15 10.73 4.59
CA LEU A 222 18.06 10.78 5.75
C LEU A 222 17.99 9.51 6.62
N ARG A 223 16.93 8.71 6.50
CA ARG A 223 16.78 7.47 7.26
C ARG A 223 17.50 6.29 6.62
N LEU A 224 17.98 6.43 5.38
CA LEU A 224 18.61 5.35 4.61
C LEU A 224 19.88 4.82 5.29
N PRO A 225 20.11 3.49 5.29
CA PRO A 225 21.31 2.90 5.88
C PRO A 225 22.63 3.43 5.29
N CYS A 226 22.65 3.74 3.98
CA CYS A 226 23.83 4.32 3.32
C CYS A 226 24.17 5.75 3.79
N VAL A 227 23.17 6.48 4.29
CA VAL A 227 23.32 7.82 4.87
C VAL A 227 23.73 7.74 6.36
N LYS A 228 23.24 6.75 7.11
CA LYS A 228 23.54 6.57 8.55
C LYS A 228 24.90 5.94 8.89
N ARG A 229 25.76 5.66 7.89
CA ARG A 229 27.09 5.07 8.13
C ARG A 229 27.98 6.03 8.91
N ALA A 230 28.72 5.52 9.89
CA ALA A 230 29.73 6.26 10.63
C ALA A 230 31.01 6.35 9.79
N ALA A 231 31.00 7.23 8.78
CA ALA A 231 32.14 7.48 7.89
C ALA A 231 32.02 8.87 7.24
N PRO A 232 33.14 9.57 7.00
CA PRO A 232 33.13 10.85 6.30
C PRO A 232 32.44 10.79 4.93
N LEU A 233 31.78 11.88 4.54
CA LEU A 233 31.17 11.98 3.22
C LEU A 233 32.17 12.49 2.19
N THR A 234 32.81 11.57 1.46
CA THR A 234 33.65 11.90 0.30
C THR A 234 32.82 12.01 -0.98
N ASP A 235 33.35 12.65 -2.01
CA ASP A 235 32.67 12.75 -3.32
C ASP A 235 32.41 11.38 -3.95
N ARG A 236 33.36 10.47 -3.82
CA ARG A 236 33.19 9.08 -4.26
C ARG A 236 32.06 8.39 -3.50
N ALA A 237 32.00 8.56 -2.18
CA ALA A 237 30.94 7.98 -1.36
C ALA A 237 29.57 8.57 -1.69
N TRP A 238 29.50 9.87 -1.98
CA TRP A 238 28.29 10.52 -2.48
C TRP A 238 27.85 9.95 -3.83
N ALA A 239 28.76 9.85 -4.81
CA ALA A 239 28.46 9.31 -6.13
C ALA A 239 27.85 7.90 -6.08
N MET A 240 28.36 7.04 -5.18
CA MET A 240 27.83 5.69 -5.00
C MET A 240 26.42 5.63 -4.39
N MET A 241 26.03 6.60 -3.56
CA MET A 241 24.72 6.59 -2.90
C MET A 241 23.70 7.57 -3.52
N LYS A 242 24.15 8.50 -4.37
CA LYS A 242 23.34 9.58 -4.95
C LYS A 242 22.04 9.06 -5.55
N ASN A 243 22.09 8.03 -6.41
CA ASN A 243 20.89 7.50 -7.07
C ASN A 243 19.87 6.98 -6.06
N GLN A 244 20.29 6.20 -5.06
CA GLN A 244 19.39 5.69 -4.03
C GLN A 244 18.74 6.81 -3.20
N VAL A 245 19.51 7.86 -2.89
CA VAL A 245 19.01 9.04 -2.17
C VAL A 245 18.00 9.79 -3.03
N ILE A 246 18.35 10.13 -4.27
CA ILE A 246 17.49 10.89 -5.20
C ILE A 246 16.22 10.12 -5.57
N ASP A 247 16.29 8.81 -5.79
CA ASP A 247 15.10 7.99 -6.03
C ASP A 247 14.14 7.99 -4.83
N THR A 248 14.68 8.07 -3.61
CA THR A 248 13.85 8.17 -2.41
C THR A 248 13.19 9.54 -2.30
N VAL A 249 13.92 10.62 -2.61
CA VAL A 249 13.38 11.98 -2.68
C VAL A 249 12.29 12.09 -3.74
N ASN A 250 12.54 11.60 -4.96
CA ASN A 250 11.60 11.65 -6.07
C ASN A 250 10.31 10.85 -5.77
N ARG A 251 10.43 9.67 -5.15
CA ARG A 251 9.26 8.91 -4.68
C ARG A 251 8.44 9.71 -3.67
N ARG A 252 9.09 10.44 -2.76
CA ARG A 252 8.40 11.28 -1.78
C ARG A 252 7.69 12.47 -2.44
N ILE A 253 8.33 13.12 -3.42
CA ILE A 253 7.72 14.21 -4.21
C ILE A 253 6.46 13.70 -4.93
N LEU A 254 6.56 12.56 -5.62
CA LEU A 254 5.43 11.95 -6.32
C LEU A 254 4.30 11.55 -5.36
N SER A 255 4.62 10.97 -4.20
CA SER A 255 3.64 10.66 -3.16
C SER A 255 2.94 11.92 -2.68
N ARG A 256 3.69 12.99 -2.37
CA ARG A 256 3.12 14.27 -1.92
C ARG A 256 2.20 14.88 -2.96
N GLN A 257 2.56 14.83 -4.24
CA GLN A 257 1.70 15.27 -5.34
C GLN A 257 0.41 14.43 -5.43
N GLN A 258 0.51 13.11 -5.28
CA GLN A 258 -0.66 12.23 -5.26
C GLN A 258 -1.57 12.49 -4.07
N ASP A 259 -1.00 12.67 -2.88
CA ASP A 259 -1.75 12.97 -1.64
C ASP A 259 -2.47 14.32 -1.76
N MET A 260 -1.79 15.32 -2.31
CA MET A 260 -2.38 16.63 -2.62
C MET A 260 -3.55 16.50 -3.62
N LEU A 261 -3.37 15.78 -4.73
CA LEU A 261 -4.44 15.59 -5.71
C LEU A 261 -5.62 14.80 -5.15
N LYS A 262 -5.38 13.80 -4.29
CA LYS A 262 -6.43 13.08 -3.57
C LYS A 262 -7.21 13.99 -2.64
N ALA A 263 -6.52 14.81 -1.84
CA ALA A 263 -7.16 15.78 -0.96
C ALA A 263 -8.01 16.79 -1.75
N ARG A 264 -7.49 17.30 -2.87
CA ARG A 264 -8.21 18.22 -3.75
C ARG A 264 -9.39 17.55 -4.45
N ASN A 265 -9.28 16.29 -4.89
CA ASN A 265 -10.44 15.57 -5.42
C ASN A 265 -11.56 15.46 -4.39
N ALA A 266 -11.24 15.24 -3.11
CA ALA A 266 -12.25 15.21 -2.05
C ALA A 266 -12.91 16.59 -1.85
N MET A 267 -12.12 17.68 -1.95
CA MET A 267 -12.67 19.06 -1.96
C MET A 267 -13.58 19.29 -3.15
N VAL A 268 -13.18 18.89 -4.35
CA VAL A 268 -13.99 19.00 -5.57
C VAL A 268 -15.30 18.22 -5.44
N SER A 269 -15.27 17.00 -4.89
CA SER A 269 -16.49 16.22 -4.67
C SER A 269 -17.48 16.95 -3.76
N ARG A 270 -17.01 17.54 -2.66
CA ARG A 270 -17.88 18.29 -1.72
C ARG A 270 -18.38 19.61 -2.32
N ALA A 271 -17.48 20.37 -2.95
CA ALA A 271 -17.86 21.61 -3.63
C ALA A 271 -18.88 21.36 -4.75
N TYR A 272 -18.71 20.27 -5.51
CA TYR A 272 -19.65 19.92 -6.57
C TYR A 272 -21.00 19.45 -6.03
N LEU A 273 -21.01 18.73 -4.92
CA LEU A 273 -22.23 18.36 -4.21
C LEU A 273 -23.00 19.60 -3.74
N ASP A 274 -22.31 20.55 -3.10
CA ASP A 274 -22.89 21.82 -2.67
C ASP A 274 -23.40 22.64 -3.88
N PHE A 275 -22.65 22.66 -4.98
CA PHE A 275 -23.10 23.27 -6.23
C PHE A 275 -24.39 22.62 -6.75
N LYS A 276 -24.51 21.29 -6.73
CA LYS A 276 -25.76 20.61 -7.13
C LYS A 276 -26.94 21.00 -6.25
N ARG A 277 -26.72 21.31 -4.96
CA ARG A 277 -27.76 21.84 -4.05
C ARG A 277 -28.17 23.29 -4.34
N SER A 278 -27.40 24.00 -5.17
CA SER A 278 -27.74 25.38 -5.59
C SER A 278 -28.65 25.42 -6.82
N VAL A 279 -28.84 24.29 -7.51
CA VAL A 279 -29.63 24.19 -8.75
C VAL A 279 -30.79 23.20 -8.60
N PRO A 280 -31.88 23.35 -9.37
CA PRO A 280 -32.99 22.39 -9.34
C PRO A 280 -32.55 20.96 -9.69
N GLY A 281 -33.23 19.98 -9.08
CA GLY A 281 -32.96 18.55 -9.28
C GLY A 281 -32.97 18.08 -10.73
N SER A 282 -33.99 18.52 -11.44
CA SER A 282 -34.21 18.32 -12.87
C SER A 282 -33.06 18.86 -13.75
N THR A 283 -32.30 19.84 -13.25
CA THR A 283 -31.11 20.36 -13.93
C THR A 283 -29.89 19.51 -13.60
N TRP A 284 -29.61 19.26 -12.31
CA TRP A 284 -28.39 18.54 -11.94
C TRP A 284 -28.36 17.09 -12.40
N ARG A 285 -29.52 16.44 -12.62
CA ARG A 285 -29.58 15.08 -13.21
C ARG A 285 -28.94 14.99 -14.59
N THR A 286 -28.75 16.11 -15.28
CA THR A 286 -28.08 16.15 -16.60
C THR A 286 -26.58 16.37 -16.49
N PHE A 287 -26.08 16.69 -15.29
CA PHE A 287 -24.67 17.00 -15.08
C PHE A 287 -23.81 15.73 -15.07
N PRO A 288 -22.55 15.83 -15.53
CA PRO A 288 -21.66 14.69 -15.61
C PRO A 288 -21.09 14.29 -14.23
N SER A 289 -20.38 13.15 -14.21
CA SER A 289 -19.72 12.63 -13.02
C SER A 289 -18.66 13.59 -12.43
N THR A 290 -18.41 13.48 -11.12
CA THR A 290 -17.40 14.29 -10.42
C THR A 290 -16.00 14.18 -11.04
N HIS A 291 -15.65 13.00 -11.56
CA HIS A 291 -14.38 12.79 -12.26
C HIS A 291 -14.28 13.66 -13.52
N LEU A 292 -15.37 13.75 -14.29
CA LEU A 292 -15.40 14.56 -15.51
C LEU A 292 -15.35 16.05 -15.19
N ILE A 293 -16.12 16.51 -14.20
CA ILE A 293 -16.09 17.89 -13.73
C ILE A 293 -14.67 18.30 -13.31
N SER A 294 -13.94 17.38 -12.67
CA SER A 294 -12.53 17.58 -12.27
C SER A 294 -11.56 17.77 -13.45
N LEU A 295 -11.97 17.45 -14.68
CA LEU A 295 -11.21 17.63 -15.92
C LEU A 295 -11.67 18.86 -16.72
N LEU A 296 -12.81 19.47 -16.37
CA LEU A 296 -13.27 20.71 -16.99
C LEU A 296 -12.38 21.88 -16.54
N LYS A 297 -12.16 22.82 -17.46
CA LYS A 297 -11.26 23.97 -17.26
C LYS A 297 -11.48 24.73 -15.94
N PRO A 298 -12.73 25.06 -15.51
CA PRO A 298 -12.96 25.80 -14.27
C PRO A 298 -12.36 25.13 -13.03
N VAL A 299 -12.36 23.79 -12.99
CA VAL A 299 -11.88 23.02 -11.82
C VAL A 299 -10.46 22.53 -12.01
N TYR A 300 -10.10 22.08 -13.22
CA TYR A 300 -8.83 21.42 -13.49
C TYR A 300 -7.62 22.29 -13.15
N HIS A 301 -7.64 23.58 -13.52
CA HIS A 301 -6.50 24.48 -13.31
C HIS A 301 -6.21 24.73 -11.82
N ILE A 302 -7.26 24.87 -11.00
CA ILE A 302 -7.16 24.98 -9.54
C ILE A 302 -6.64 23.65 -8.97
N LYS A 303 -7.24 22.53 -9.41
CA LYS A 303 -6.88 21.20 -8.95
C LYS A 303 -5.41 20.85 -9.17
N VAL A 304 -4.78 21.29 -10.26
CA VAL A 304 -3.36 20.98 -10.56
C VAL A 304 -2.38 22.08 -10.18
N SER A 305 -2.86 23.21 -9.63
CA SER A 305 -2.01 24.33 -9.20
C SER A 305 -0.96 23.90 -8.17
N GLN A 306 0.22 24.52 -8.17
CA GLN A 306 1.26 24.21 -7.18
C GLN A 306 1.01 24.91 -5.82
N ASP A 307 -0.01 25.76 -5.72
CA ASP A 307 -0.34 26.49 -4.50
C ASP A 307 -0.86 25.55 -3.39
N THR A 308 -0.23 25.57 -2.22
CA THR A 308 -0.62 24.75 -1.07
C THR A 308 -1.83 25.29 -0.30
N ASN A 309 -2.22 26.54 -0.53
CA ASN A 309 -3.27 27.22 0.23
C ASN A 309 -4.65 27.14 -0.41
N ILE A 310 -4.84 26.23 -1.39
CA ILE A 310 -6.13 26.02 -2.04
C ILE A 310 -7.11 25.43 -1.05
N THR A 311 -8.25 26.09 -0.93
CA THR A 311 -9.37 25.72 -0.07
C THR A 311 -10.52 25.14 -0.89
N GLU A 312 -11.53 24.65 -0.19
CA GLU A 312 -12.77 24.20 -0.81
C GLU A 312 -13.56 25.36 -1.43
N GLU A 313 -13.42 26.57 -0.86
CA GLU A 313 -14.11 27.78 -1.32
C GLU A 313 -13.64 28.21 -2.72
N ASP A 314 -12.35 28.02 -3.02
CA ASP A 314 -11.81 28.31 -4.35
C ASP A 314 -12.50 27.47 -5.44
N PHE A 315 -12.83 26.20 -5.12
CA PHE A 315 -13.59 25.34 -6.02
C PHE A 315 -15.06 25.78 -6.12
N LYS A 316 -15.70 26.17 -5.01
CA LYS A 316 -17.09 26.66 -5.01
C LYS A 316 -17.24 27.89 -5.90
N ILE A 317 -16.41 28.91 -5.68
CA ILE A 317 -16.39 30.14 -6.48
C ILE A 317 -16.19 29.82 -7.97
N ALA A 318 -15.24 28.93 -8.30
CA ALA A 318 -14.99 28.55 -9.68
C ALA A 318 -16.16 27.80 -10.32
N MET A 319 -16.88 27.00 -9.54
CA MET A 319 -18.06 26.27 -10.02
C MET A 319 -19.24 27.21 -10.25
N ASP A 320 -19.54 28.08 -9.29
CA ASP A 320 -20.65 29.03 -9.36
C ASP A 320 -20.55 29.98 -10.56
N ASN A 321 -19.33 30.41 -10.90
CA ASN A 321 -19.11 31.37 -11.98
C ASN A 321 -19.30 30.77 -13.38
N ASP A 322 -18.74 29.58 -13.64
CA ASP A 322 -18.47 29.13 -15.01
C ASP A 322 -18.85 27.67 -15.28
N LEU A 323 -19.25 26.87 -14.28
CA LEU A 323 -19.38 25.43 -14.46
C LEU A 323 -20.50 25.05 -15.43
N CYS A 324 -21.71 25.60 -15.27
CA CYS A 324 -22.84 25.32 -16.15
C CYS A 324 -22.49 25.57 -17.63
N THR A 325 -21.91 26.72 -17.94
CA THR A 325 -21.48 27.08 -19.30
C THR A 325 -20.49 26.07 -19.88
N HIS A 326 -19.58 25.55 -19.06
CA HIS A 326 -18.61 24.54 -19.49
C HIS A 326 -19.24 23.16 -19.66
N ILE A 327 -20.16 22.76 -18.78
CA ILE A 327 -20.94 21.53 -18.93
C ILE A 327 -21.75 21.58 -20.23
N GLU A 328 -22.53 22.64 -20.46
CA GLU A 328 -23.34 22.81 -21.66
C GLU A 328 -22.51 22.76 -22.94
N ARG A 329 -21.41 23.51 -22.98
CA ARG A 329 -20.50 23.53 -24.14
C ARG A 329 -19.89 22.14 -24.38
N TRP A 330 -19.52 21.43 -23.33
CA TRP A 330 -18.97 20.08 -23.44
C TRP A 330 -20.05 19.09 -23.91
N THR A 331 -21.23 19.10 -23.31
CA THR A 331 -22.38 18.26 -23.67
C THR A 331 -22.80 18.49 -25.12
N LYS A 332 -22.88 19.75 -25.57
CA LYS A 332 -23.18 20.09 -26.97
C LYS A 332 -22.15 19.50 -27.93
N LYS A 333 -20.86 19.51 -27.59
CA LYS A 333 -19.80 18.87 -28.39
C LYS A 333 -19.97 17.35 -28.46
N GLN A 334 -20.36 16.70 -27.36
CA GLN A 334 -20.63 15.25 -27.36
C GLN A 334 -21.82 14.92 -28.26
N ARG A 335 -22.92 15.66 -28.12
CA ARG A 335 -24.12 15.51 -28.97
C ARG A 335 -23.77 15.67 -30.45
N LYS A 336 -23.12 16.79 -30.81
CA LYS A 336 -22.69 17.06 -32.19
C LYS A 336 -21.83 15.93 -32.76
N SER A 337 -20.88 15.41 -31.99
CA SER A 337 -20.02 14.31 -32.45
C SER A 337 -20.75 12.98 -32.62
N LEU A 338 -21.83 12.74 -31.89
CA LEU A 338 -22.70 11.58 -32.11
C LEU A 338 -23.54 11.77 -33.37
N PHE A 339 -24.11 12.97 -33.57
CA PHE A 339 -24.87 13.33 -34.78
C PHE A 339 -24.05 13.22 -36.07
N GLU A 340 -22.83 13.80 -36.08
CA GLU A 340 -21.95 13.76 -37.24
C GLU A 340 -21.58 12.31 -37.63
N ARG A 341 -21.34 11.45 -36.65
CA ARG A 341 -21.02 10.03 -36.90
C ARG A 341 -22.22 9.25 -37.41
N TYR A 342 -23.39 9.49 -36.83
CA TYR A 342 -24.62 8.85 -37.28
C TYR A 342 -24.95 9.24 -38.73
N SER A 343 -24.82 10.52 -39.08
CA SER A 343 -25.03 11.04 -40.44
C SER A 343 -24.08 10.42 -41.46
N PHE A 344 -22.87 10.03 -41.04
CA PHE A 344 -21.83 9.46 -41.89
C PHE A 344 -21.91 7.93 -42.03
N CYS A 345 -22.40 7.21 -41.01
CA CYS A 345 -22.40 5.74 -40.93
C CYS A 345 -23.79 5.13 -41.16
N ALA A 346 -24.34 5.22 -42.38
CA ALA A 346 -25.60 4.56 -42.81
C ALA A 346 -26.80 4.76 -41.85
N GLY A 347 -26.81 5.85 -41.08
CA GLY A 347 -27.80 6.12 -40.04
C GLY A 347 -29.25 6.02 -40.54
N PRO A 348 -29.64 6.76 -41.60
CA PRO A 348 -31.02 6.78 -42.09
C PRO A 348 -31.52 5.40 -42.51
N ASP A 349 -30.70 4.59 -43.18
CA ASP A 349 -31.12 3.28 -43.69
C ASP A 349 -31.32 2.26 -42.57
N ARG A 350 -30.51 2.29 -41.50
CA ARG A 350 -30.74 1.43 -40.32
C ARG A 350 -32.01 1.81 -39.57
N TRP A 351 -32.30 3.11 -39.45
CA TRP A 351 -33.53 3.58 -38.81
C TRP A 351 -34.76 3.29 -39.68
N ARG A 352 -34.71 3.54 -40.99
CA ARG A 352 -35.80 3.21 -41.94
C ARG A 352 -36.10 1.71 -42.02
N ASN A 353 -35.10 0.88 -41.78
CA ASN A 353 -35.25 -0.58 -41.71
C ASN A 353 -35.56 -1.08 -40.30
N PHE A 354 -35.68 -0.21 -39.29
CA PHE A 354 -36.14 -0.59 -37.97
C PHE A 354 -37.59 -1.08 -38.05
N ARG A 355 -37.91 -2.11 -37.28
CA ARG A 355 -39.21 -2.77 -37.30
C ARG A 355 -39.67 -2.98 -35.87
N ILE A 356 -40.87 -2.48 -35.55
CA ILE A 356 -41.49 -2.68 -34.24
C ILE A 356 -42.37 -3.92 -34.35
N TYR A 357 -42.06 -4.94 -33.57
CA TYR A 357 -42.84 -6.17 -33.47
C TYR A 357 -43.85 -6.00 -32.32
N ASN A 358 -45.11 -6.43 -32.50
CA ASN A 358 -46.12 -6.44 -31.43
C ASN A 358 -46.30 -7.84 -30.86
N GLU A 359 -46.79 -7.96 -29.62
CA GLU A 359 -47.06 -9.24 -28.91
C GLU A 359 -47.88 -10.23 -29.77
N ASP A 360 -48.86 -9.73 -30.53
CA ASP A 360 -49.79 -10.54 -31.34
C ASP A 360 -49.36 -10.76 -32.80
N ALA A 361 -48.35 -10.03 -33.28
CA ALA A 361 -48.12 -9.91 -34.71
C ALA A 361 -46.99 -10.86 -35.18
N ARG A 362 -47.33 -11.84 -36.02
CA ARG A 362 -46.35 -12.63 -36.81
C ARG A 362 -45.58 -11.78 -37.84
N SER A 363 -45.82 -10.47 -37.89
CA SER A 363 -45.26 -9.51 -38.84
C SER A 363 -45.10 -8.15 -38.16
N PRO A 364 -44.06 -7.37 -38.50
CA PRO A 364 -43.83 -6.07 -37.89
C PRO A 364 -44.98 -5.11 -38.18
N THR A 365 -45.23 -4.16 -37.27
CA THR A 365 -46.17 -3.08 -37.50
C THR A 365 -45.72 -2.23 -38.69
N ASN A 366 -46.68 -1.77 -39.51
CA ASN A 366 -46.43 -0.86 -40.63
C ASN A 366 -46.20 0.59 -40.17
N GLU A 367 -45.83 0.82 -38.90
CA GLU A 367 -45.46 2.16 -38.46
C GLU A 367 -44.18 2.59 -39.17
N GLU A 368 -44.34 3.49 -40.14
CA GLU A 368 -43.22 4.11 -40.83
C GLU A 368 -42.39 4.90 -39.82
N VAL A 369 -41.09 4.60 -39.77
CA VAL A 369 -40.14 5.38 -38.98
C VAL A 369 -40.20 6.82 -39.48
N PRO A 370 -40.54 7.81 -38.63
CA PRO A 370 -40.55 9.19 -39.05
C PRO A 370 -39.20 9.58 -39.63
N ASP A 371 -39.20 10.37 -40.71
CA ASP A 371 -37.96 10.99 -41.19
C ASP A 371 -37.55 12.04 -40.14
N PHE A 372 -36.73 11.63 -39.18
CA PHE A 372 -36.21 12.53 -38.17
C PHE A 372 -35.23 13.51 -38.80
N ILE A 373 -35.53 14.79 -38.68
CA ILE A 373 -34.51 15.82 -38.85
C ILE A 373 -33.61 15.75 -37.63
N LEU A 374 -32.51 15.01 -37.74
CA LEU A 374 -31.47 14.92 -36.73
C LEU A 374 -30.66 16.22 -36.73
N ASP A 375 -31.21 17.24 -36.10
CA ASP A 375 -30.56 18.52 -35.87
C ASP A 375 -30.17 18.70 -34.39
N ASP A 376 -29.63 19.87 -34.06
CA ASP A 376 -29.26 20.22 -32.68
C ASP A 376 -30.45 20.19 -31.69
N LEU A 377 -31.69 20.19 -32.18
CA LEU A 377 -32.93 20.18 -31.38
C LEU A 377 -33.47 18.76 -31.15
N PHE A 378 -32.97 17.75 -31.86
CA PHE A 378 -33.41 16.37 -31.69
C PHE A 378 -33.21 15.89 -30.24
N ASN A 379 -34.31 15.40 -29.64
CA ASN A 379 -34.31 14.89 -28.28
C ASN A 379 -33.58 13.54 -28.23
N MET A 380 -32.37 13.52 -27.68
CA MET A 380 -31.59 12.29 -27.52
C MET A 380 -31.95 11.50 -26.26
N ASP A 381 -32.95 11.94 -25.50
CA ASP A 381 -33.50 11.28 -24.30
C ASP A 381 -34.86 10.59 -24.58
N LEU A 382 -35.09 10.16 -25.83
CA LEU A 382 -36.17 9.21 -26.15
C LEU A 382 -35.85 7.83 -25.56
N ALA A 383 -36.87 7.12 -25.07
CA ALA A 383 -36.71 5.81 -24.43
C ALA A 383 -36.17 4.73 -25.37
N ILE A 384 -36.45 4.86 -26.68
CA ILE A 384 -35.95 3.95 -27.71
C ILE A 384 -34.45 4.13 -28.01
N ILE A 385 -33.85 5.27 -27.63
CA ILE A 385 -32.46 5.60 -27.95
C ILE A 385 -31.50 4.95 -26.95
N GLU A 386 -30.59 4.14 -27.46
CA GLU A 386 -29.50 3.53 -26.73
C GLU A 386 -28.16 4.14 -27.13
N ILE A 387 -27.39 4.57 -26.13
CA ILE A 387 -26.03 5.07 -26.33
C ILE A 387 -25.08 4.16 -25.58
N ARG A 388 -24.10 3.61 -26.31
CA ARG A 388 -23.08 2.74 -25.73
C ARG A 388 -21.84 3.52 -25.32
N CYS A 389 -21.46 3.36 -24.06
CA CYS A 389 -20.18 3.82 -23.51
C CYS A 389 -19.04 3.06 -24.21
N ARG A 390 -18.15 3.79 -24.89
CA ARG A 390 -17.07 3.14 -25.65
C ARG A 390 -16.04 2.43 -24.76
N PRO A 391 -15.68 2.96 -23.58
CA PRO A 391 -14.77 2.30 -22.64
C PRO A 391 -15.27 0.97 -22.09
N CYS A 392 -16.43 0.95 -21.41
CA CYS A 392 -16.90 -0.24 -20.68
C CYS A 392 -18.04 -1.00 -21.37
N LYS A 393 -18.47 -0.54 -22.56
CA LYS A 393 -19.57 -1.13 -23.33
C LYS A 393 -20.94 -1.10 -22.65
N ARG A 394 -21.07 -0.48 -21.48
CA ARG A 394 -22.36 -0.24 -20.84
C ARG A 394 -23.24 0.60 -21.76
N VAL A 395 -24.53 0.25 -21.82
CA VAL A 395 -25.51 0.94 -22.65
C VAL A 395 -26.47 1.68 -21.74
N SER A 396 -26.70 2.95 -22.06
CA SER A 396 -27.63 3.83 -21.36
C SER A 396 -28.79 4.20 -22.28
N CYS A 397 -30.01 4.21 -21.73
CA CYS A 397 -31.18 4.72 -22.44
C CYS A 397 -31.21 6.23 -22.28
N GLY A 398 -31.03 6.96 -23.40
CA GLY A 398 -30.94 8.41 -23.43
C GLY A 398 -29.53 8.99 -23.19
N MET A 399 -29.32 10.19 -23.71
CA MET A 399 -28.08 10.96 -23.60
C MET A 399 -27.75 11.37 -22.16
N SER A 400 -28.74 11.81 -21.40
CA SER A 400 -28.55 12.26 -20.02
C SER A 400 -27.99 11.14 -19.15
N ALA A 401 -28.51 9.92 -19.30
CA ALA A 401 -27.99 8.74 -18.61
C ALA A 401 -26.57 8.37 -19.08
N ALA A 402 -26.30 8.45 -20.39
CA ALA A 402 -24.97 8.18 -20.94
C ALA A 402 -23.91 9.19 -20.43
N ILE A 403 -24.27 10.47 -20.29
CA ILE A 403 -23.40 11.51 -19.75
C ILE A 403 -23.08 11.28 -18.27
N ARG A 404 -24.08 10.94 -17.45
CA ARG A 404 -23.87 10.64 -16.02
C ARG A 404 -22.93 9.45 -15.83
N HIS A 405 -23.16 8.38 -16.58
CA HIS A 405 -22.34 7.18 -16.54
C HIS A 405 -20.88 7.44 -16.98
N LEU A 406 -20.64 8.39 -17.88
CA LEU A 406 -19.30 8.62 -18.42
C LEU A 406 -18.31 9.03 -17.32
N HIS A 407 -17.30 8.18 -17.11
CA HIS A 407 -16.25 8.33 -16.11
C HIS A 407 -16.72 8.37 -14.65
N SER A 408 -17.94 7.94 -14.39
CA SER A 408 -18.40 7.73 -13.02
C SER A 408 -17.79 6.46 -12.41
N ASP A 409 -18.10 6.21 -11.14
CA ASP A 409 -17.63 5.00 -10.46
C ASP A 409 -18.27 3.72 -11.02
N SER A 410 -19.42 3.82 -11.69
CA SER A 410 -20.05 2.70 -12.39
C SER A 410 -19.41 2.38 -13.76
N CYS A 411 -18.44 3.18 -14.23
CA CYS A 411 -17.65 2.91 -15.44
C CYS A 411 -16.37 2.14 -15.08
N THR A 412 -16.39 0.81 -15.23
CA THR A 412 -15.35 -0.10 -14.72
C THR A 412 -14.00 -0.04 -15.45
N ASP A 413 -13.98 0.46 -16.68
CA ASP A 413 -12.86 0.16 -17.59
C ASP A 413 -11.94 1.35 -17.86
N TRP A 414 -12.34 2.61 -17.58
CA TRP A 414 -11.49 3.76 -17.90
C TRP A 414 -11.83 5.11 -17.23
N LYS A 415 -10.84 5.66 -16.51
CA LYS A 415 -10.82 7.06 -16.01
C LYS A 415 -9.70 7.83 -16.72
N PRO A 416 -10.01 8.65 -17.76
CA PRO A 416 -8.98 9.39 -18.49
C PRO A 416 -8.37 10.47 -17.60
N ARG A 417 -7.12 10.82 -17.92
CA ARG A 417 -6.38 11.89 -17.23
C ARG A 417 -6.67 13.28 -17.79
N GLU A 418 -7.27 13.35 -18.97
CA GLU A 418 -7.58 14.56 -19.72
C GLU A 418 -8.92 14.42 -20.44
N LEU A 419 -9.50 15.54 -20.89
CA LEU A 419 -10.72 15.50 -21.69
C LEU A 419 -10.44 14.91 -23.07
N GLU A 420 -11.07 13.78 -23.34
CA GLU A 420 -10.88 13.06 -24.58
C GLU A 420 -11.72 13.65 -25.72
N ALA A 421 -11.25 13.39 -26.95
CA ALA A 421 -11.99 13.81 -28.15
C ALA A 421 -13.39 13.19 -28.11
N PRO A 422 -14.48 13.94 -28.41
CA PRO A 422 -15.85 13.45 -28.30
C PRO A 422 -16.12 12.07 -28.92
N LYS A 423 -15.52 11.80 -30.09
CA LYS A 423 -15.58 10.51 -30.80
C LYS A 423 -15.08 9.28 -30.01
N LYS A 424 -14.35 9.49 -28.91
CA LYS A 424 -13.80 8.42 -28.06
C LYS A 424 -14.71 8.07 -26.87
N ASN A 425 -15.70 8.90 -26.55
CA ASN A 425 -16.49 8.72 -25.32
C ASN A 425 -17.63 7.71 -25.53
N PHE A 426 -18.32 7.81 -26.66
CA PHE A 426 -19.46 6.97 -27.00
C PHE A 426 -19.22 6.23 -28.32
N GLU A 427 -19.85 5.07 -28.50
CA GLU A 427 -19.97 4.42 -29.81
C GLU A 427 -21.03 5.14 -30.66
N ASP A 428 -21.76 4.41 -31.50
CA ASP A 428 -22.86 4.94 -32.30
C ASP A 428 -24.19 4.89 -31.53
N ILE A 429 -25.19 5.59 -32.06
CA ILE A 429 -26.55 5.59 -31.53
C ILE A 429 -27.28 4.34 -32.06
N TYR A 430 -27.96 3.61 -31.18
CA TYR A 430 -28.77 2.44 -31.54
C TYR A 430 -30.24 2.67 -31.15
N LEU A 431 -31.15 2.06 -31.92
CA LEU A 431 -32.57 1.98 -31.55
C LEU A 431 -32.82 0.63 -30.86
N SER A 432 -33.51 0.67 -29.72
CA SER A 432 -33.81 -0.51 -28.92
C SER A 432 -35.11 -1.17 -29.38
N ASN A 433 -35.03 -2.40 -29.91
CA ASN A 433 -36.22 -3.24 -30.11
C ASN A 433 -36.88 -3.58 -28.76
N ALA A 434 -36.08 -3.81 -27.72
CA ALA A 434 -36.59 -4.13 -26.39
C ALA A 434 -37.36 -2.95 -25.77
N ALA A 435 -36.84 -1.72 -25.89
CA ALA A 435 -37.56 -0.55 -25.41
C ALA A 435 -38.80 -0.26 -26.27
N ALA A 436 -38.69 -0.40 -27.60
CA ALA A 436 -39.83 -0.23 -28.50
C ALA A 436 -41.01 -1.15 -28.15
N LEU A 437 -40.72 -2.42 -27.83
CA LEU A 437 -41.72 -3.38 -27.33
C LEU A 437 -42.41 -2.86 -26.06
N CYS A 438 -41.65 -2.46 -25.05
CA CYS A 438 -42.23 -1.91 -23.81
C CYS A 438 -43.09 -0.68 -24.07
N ILE A 439 -42.61 0.25 -24.90
CA ILE A 439 -43.33 1.49 -25.23
C ILE A 439 -44.67 1.15 -25.92
N ALA A 440 -44.65 0.21 -26.86
CA ALA A 440 -45.85 -0.24 -27.56
C ALA A 440 -46.85 -0.95 -26.62
N CYS A 441 -46.38 -1.77 -25.66
CA CYS A 441 -47.22 -2.40 -24.63
C CYS A 441 -47.95 -1.37 -23.75
N GLU A 442 -47.42 -0.15 -23.64
CA GLU A 442 -48.04 0.96 -22.91
C GLU A 442 -48.94 1.84 -23.79
N GLY A 443 -49.08 1.53 -25.08
CA GLY A 443 -49.86 2.31 -26.03
C GLY A 443 -49.24 3.66 -26.37
N LEU A 444 -47.94 3.85 -26.10
CA LEU A 444 -47.19 5.04 -26.45
C LEU A 444 -46.50 4.86 -27.82
N ALA A 445 -46.17 5.97 -28.48
CA ALA A 445 -45.41 5.95 -29.73
C ALA A 445 -43.89 5.92 -29.43
N PRO A 446 -43.12 4.97 -30.00
CA PRO A 446 -41.67 4.87 -29.77
C PRO A 446 -40.87 6.12 -30.17
N TRP A 447 -41.43 6.92 -31.07
CA TRP A 447 -40.83 8.12 -31.64
C TRP A 447 -41.01 9.38 -30.79
N SER A 448 -41.88 9.34 -29.78
CA SER A 448 -42.15 10.47 -28.88
C SER A 448 -41.97 10.13 -27.41
N ALA A 449 -42.07 8.85 -27.03
CA ALA A 449 -41.92 8.42 -25.65
C ALA A 449 -40.49 8.70 -25.13
N THR A 450 -40.42 9.49 -24.07
CA THR A 450 -39.18 9.83 -23.38
C THR A 450 -38.83 8.80 -22.32
N VAL A 451 -37.58 8.82 -21.87
CA VAL A 451 -37.16 8.02 -20.71
C VAL A 451 -37.99 8.31 -19.46
N ASP A 452 -38.44 9.56 -19.30
CA ASP A 452 -39.23 10.02 -18.16
C ASP A 452 -40.68 9.51 -18.24
N ASP A 453 -41.27 9.43 -19.43
CA ASP A 453 -42.61 8.87 -19.63
C ASP A 453 -42.67 7.40 -19.19
N MET A 454 -41.66 6.61 -19.60
CA MET A 454 -41.56 5.19 -19.22
C MET A 454 -41.26 5.00 -17.73
N ASP A 455 -40.46 5.91 -17.16
CA ASP A 455 -40.17 5.96 -15.72
C ASP A 455 -41.39 6.40 -14.88
N GLN A 456 -42.31 7.21 -15.43
CA GLN A 456 -43.56 7.61 -14.80
C GLN A 456 -44.54 6.44 -14.73
N ILE A 457 -44.70 5.73 -15.85
CA ILE A 457 -45.59 4.56 -15.96
C ILE A 457 -45.13 3.42 -15.02
N ASN A 458 -43.81 3.17 -14.96
CA ASN A 458 -43.19 2.21 -14.04
C ASN A 458 -43.82 0.80 -14.06
N SER A 459 -44.30 0.34 -15.22
CA SER A 459 -44.80 -1.02 -15.42
C SER A 459 -43.71 -2.08 -15.24
N VAL A 460 -44.14 -3.30 -14.89
CA VAL A 460 -43.30 -4.48 -14.82
C VAL A 460 -43.50 -5.35 -16.04
N TYR A 461 -42.40 -5.77 -16.65
CA TYR A 461 -42.35 -6.60 -17.84
C TYR A 461 -41.74 -7.95 -17.50
N GLU A 462 -42.30 -9.01 -18.07
CA GLU A 462 -41.79 -10.37 -17.96
C GLU A 462 -41.27 -10.90 -19.28
N CYS A 463 -40.18 -11.67 -19.20
CA CYS A 463 -39.63 -12.42 -20.32
C CYS A 463 -40.33 -13.74 -20.47
N GLU A 464 -40.98 -13.96 -21.60
CA GLU A 464 -41.61 -15.24 -21.89
C GLU A 464 -40.58 -16.38 -22.04
N GLN A 465 -39.32 -16.07 -22.38
CA GLN A 465 -38.29 -17.08 -22.62
C GLN A 465 -37.61 -17.56 -21.34
N CYS A 466 -37.38 -16.66 -20.38
CA CYS A 466 -36.60 -16.99 -19.17
C CYS A 466 -37.26 -16.54 -17.86
N LEU A 467 -38.50 -16.04 -17.92
CA LEU A 467 -39.30 -15.58 -16.78
C LEU A 467 -38.66 -14.45 -15.95
N PHE A 468 -37.67 -13.75 -16.51
CA PHE A 468 -37.12 -12.54 -15.90
C PHE A 468 -38.24 -11.51 -15.76
N ARG A 469 -38.31 -10.83 -14.61
CA ARG A 469 -39.25 -9.74 -14.36
C ARG A 469 -38.49 -8.50 -13.95
N GLY A 470 -38.90 -7.35 -14.47
CA GLY A 470 -38.24 -6.09 -14.17
C GLY A 470 -39.01 -4.86 -14.63
N THR A 471 -38.59 -3.69 -14.17
CA THR A 471 -38.95 -2.39 -14.77
C THR A 471 -38.52 -2.34 -16.25
N TRP A 472 -39.02 -1.38 -17.01
CA TRP A 472 -38.61 -1.22 -18.42
C TRP A 472 -37.08 -1.07 -18.57
N ARG A 473 -36.38 -0.39 -17.64
CA ARG A 473 -34.91 -0.24 -17.68
C ARG A 473 -34.18 -1.56 -17.50
N SER A 474 -34.57 -2.31 -16.48
CA SER A 474 -33.97 -3.63 -16.18
C SER A 474 -34.35 -4.66 -17.25
N TRP A 475 -35.54 -4.56 -17.82
CA TRP A 475 -36.00 -5.33 -18.99
C TRP A 475 -35.11 -5.09 -20.22
N VAL A 476 -34.89 -3.82 -20.58
CA VAL A 476 -34.03 -3.45 -21.70
C VAL A 476 -32.59 -3.92 -21.48
N ALA A 477 -32.07 -3.84 -20.25
CA ALA A 477 -30.76 -4.38 -19.91
C ALA A 477 -30.73 -5.92 -20.02
N HIS A 478 -31.77 -6.60 -19.52
CA HIS A 478 -31.93 -8.05 -19.58
C HIS A 478 -31.98 -8.58 -21.01
N ALA A 479 -32.73 -7.93 -21.89
CA ALA A 479 -32.90 -8.33 -23.30
C ALA A 479 -31.57 -8.35 -24.10
N ARG A 480 -30.51 -7.73 -23.58
CA ARG A 480 -29.15 -7.78 -24.18
C ARG A 480 -28.27 -8.90 -23.62
N SER A 481 -28.70 -9.57 -22.56
CA SER A 481 -27.94 -10.61 -21.88
C SER A 481 -28.30 -12.01 -22.41
N PRO A 482 -27.33 -12.93 -22.55
CA PRO A 482 -27.60 -14.31 -22.96
C PRO A 482 -28.67 -14.97 -22.06
N PRO A 483 -29.59 -15.77 -22.62
CA PRO A 483 -29.58 -16.38 -23.96
C PRO A 483 -30.13 -15.52 -25.11
N HIS A 484 -30.58 -14.29 -24.84
CA HIS A 484 -31.26 -13.43 -25.81
C HIS A 484 -30.23 -12.78 -26.77
N GLY A 485 -30.03 -13.40 -27.94
CA GLY A 485 -29.06 -12.96 -28.96
C GLY A 485 -29.68 -12.42 -30.26
N ARG A 486 -30.98 -12.63 -30.49
CA ARG A 486 -31.71 -12.17 -31.68
C ARG A 486 -32.95 -11.38 -31.27
N TYR A 487 -33.09 -10.17 -31.81
CA TYR A 487 -34.16 -9.24 -31.46
C TYR A 487 -35.55 -9.72 -31.89
N ASP A 488 -35.63 -10.54 -32.94
CA ASP A 488 -36.88 -11.00 -33.55
C ASP A 488 -37.64 -12.04 -32.70
N GLU A 489 -37.02 -12.51 -31.61
CA GLU A 489 -37.61 -13.50 -30.69
C GLU A 489 -38.00 -12.88 -29.33
N LEU A 490 -37.68 -11.59 -29.11
CA LEU A 490 -37.99 -10.91 -27.86
C LEU A 490 -39.51 -10.71 -27.74
N LYS A 491 -40.07 -11.25 -26.65
CA LYS A 491 -41.45 -11.03 -26.25
C LYS A 491 -41.46 -10.48 -24.85
N ALA A 492 -41.96 -9.25 -24.72
CA ALA A 492 -42.29 -8.67 -23.43
C ALA A 492 -43.76 -8.98 -23.16
N ARG A 493 -44.09 -9.34 -21.91
CA ARG A 493 -45.47 -9.40 -21.44
C ARG A 493 -45.62 -8.48 -20.26
N LYS A 494 -46.58 -7.56 -20.30
CA LYS A 494 -46.92 -6.72 -19.15
C LYS A 494 -47.54 -7.58 -18.04
N VAL A 495 -46.99 -7.50 -16.83
CA VAL A 495 -47.49 -8.27 -15.68
C VAL A 495 -48.24 -7.35 -14.73
N ALA A 496 -49.44 -7.78 -14.32
CA ALA A 496 -50.20 -7.10 -13.28
C ALA A 496 -49.64 -7.43 -11.89
N GLY A 497 -49.35 -6.40 -11.10
CA GLY A 497 -48.98 -6.53 -9.68
C GLY A 497 -47.63 -5.92 -9.32
N TYR A 498 -47.55 -5.42 -8.08
CA TYR A 498 -46.30 -4.95 -7.48
C TYR A 498 -45.47 -6.16 -7.05
N PHE A 499 -44.44 -6.50 -7.82
CA PHE A 499 -43.45 -7.49 -7.41
C PHE A 499 -42.34 -6.79 -6.65
N GLY A 500 -41.92 -7.36 -5.52
CA GLY A 500 -40.74 -6.95 -4.75
C GLY A 500 -39.45 -7.21 -5.53
N LEU A 501 -39.33 -6.56 -6.70
CA LEU A 501 -38.15 -6.51 -7.52
C LEU A 501 -37.05 -5.80 -6.72
N LEU A 502 -35.80 -6.17 -7.00
CA LEU A 502 -34.63 -5.45 -6.48
C LEU A 502 -34.85 -3.96 -6.72
N THR A 503 -35.06 -3.21 -5.66
CA THR A 503 -35.26 -1.77 -5.76
C THR A 503 -33.89 -1.15 -5.97
N GLU A 504 -33.65 -0.65 -7.18
CA GLU A 504 -32.43 0.09 -7.47
C GLU A 504 -32.44 1.43 -6.74
N ASP A 505 -31.33 1.71 -6.04
CA ASP A 505 -31.04 3.00 -5.42
C ASP A 505 -30.70 4.02 -6.52
N ALA A 506 -31.74 4.55 -7.15
CA ALA A 506 -31.63 5.31 -8.38
C ALA A 506 -32.49 6.57 -8.43
N TRP A 507 -33.26 6.86 -7.37
CA TRP A 507 -34.25 7.94 -7.36
C TRP A 507 -33.88 9.06 -6.39
N SER A 508 -34.26 10.28 -6.75
CA SER A 508 -34.04 11.47 -5.93
C SER A 508 -35.24 12.42 -5.98
N CYS A 509 -35.45 13.16 -4.90
CA CYS A 509 -36.48 14.18 -4.79
C CYS A 509 -36.07 15.43 -5.59
N ASN A 510 -37.02 16.08 -6.27
CA ASN A 510 -36.77 17.35 -6.97
C ASN A 510 -37.10 18.58 -6.12
N HIS A 511 -37.77 18.41 -4.98
CA HIS A 511 -38.21 19.50 -4.08
C HIS A 511 -37.26 19.76 -2.90
N CYS A 512 -36.32 18.86 -2.65
CA CYS A 512 -35.32 19.02 -1.61
C CYS A 512 -34.02 18.26 -1.95
N HIS A 513 -33.02 18.38 -1.08
CA HIS A 513 -31.70 17.78 -1.27
C HIS A 513 -31.47 16.51 -0.44
N GLU A 514 -32.51 15.92 0.16
CA GLU A 514 -32.37 14.77 1.08
C GLU A 514 -31.71 13.55 0.41
N HIS A 515 -31.90 13.37 -0.89
CA HIS A 515 -31.42 12.20 -1.66
C HIS A 515 -30.40 12.58 -2.75
N ILE A 516 -29.68 13.69 -2.58
CA ILE A 516 -28.70 14.16 -3.58
C ILE A 516 -27.35 13.44 -3.45
N ASP A 517 -26.97 13.07 -2.23
CA ASP A 517 -25.72 12.39 -1.89
C ASP A 517 -25.84 10.88 -2.11
N GLU A 518 -26.96 10.30 -1.65
CA GLU A 518 -27.29 8.89 -1.75
C GLU A 518 -28.70 8.76 -2.36
N LEU A 519 -28.76 8.16 -3.56
CA LEU A 519 -30.02 7.86 -4.23
C LEU A 519 -30.78 6.77 -3.46
N VAL A 520 -32.09 6.78 -3.58
CA VAL A 520 -32.96 5.86 -2.84
C VAL A 520 -33.84 5.02 -3.77
N PRO A 521 -34.46 3.94 -3.25
CA PRO A 521 -35.53 3.23 -3.93
C PRO A 521 -36.69 4.15 -4.33
N ARG A 522 -37.40 3.80 -5.41
CA ARG A 522 -38.58 4.55 -5.86
C ARG A 522 -39.63 4.72 -4.75
N GLU A 523 -39.94 3.63 -4.05
CA GLU A 523 -40.95 3.65 -2.98
C GLU A 523 -40.55 4.60 -1.84
N THR A 524 -39.27 4.64 -1.51
CA THR A 524 -38.72 5.53 -0.48
C THR A 524 -38.89 7.00 -0.87
N VAL A 525 -38.61 7.38 -2.13
CA VAL A 525 -38.81 8.77 -2.57
C VAL A 525 -40.29 9.13 -2.67
N LEU A 526 -41.18 8.21 -3.08
CA LEU A 526 -42.62 8.44 -3.11
C LEU A 526 -43.18 8.67 -1.71
N GLN A 527 -42.77 7.84 -0.74
CA GLN A 527 -43.13 8.02 0.66
C GLN A 527 -42.58 9.35 1.22
N HIS A 528 -41.35 9.70 0.87
CA HIS A 528 -40.75 10.99 1.23
C HIS A 528 -41.58 12.16 0.68
N LEU A 529 -41.98 12.13 -0.60
CA LEU A 529 -42.80 13.18 -1.21
C LEU A 529 -44.16 13.33 -0.54
N LEU A 530 -44.83 12.21 -0.22
CA LEU A 530 -46.10 12.23 0.48
C LEU A 530 -45.97 12.83 1.89
N VAL A 531 -44.97 12.41 2.66
CA VAL A 531 -44.81 12.79 4.08
C VAL A 531 -44.22 14.19 4.24
N ARG A 532 -43.19 14.55 3.46
CA ARG A 532 -42.47 15.82 3.60
C ARG A 532 -43.06 16.95 2.78
N HIS A 533 -43.57 16.64 1.58
CA HIS A 533 -44.04 17.63 0.63
C HIS A 533 -45.56 17.60 0.42
N GLY A 534 -46.27 16.60 0.96
CA GLY A 534 -47.72 16.49 0.82
C GLY A 534 -48.18 16.15 -0.59
N ILE A 535 -47.29 15.60 -1.43
CA ILE A 535 -47.57 15.30 -2.84
C ILE A 535 -48.05 13.85 -2.95
N ALA A 536 -49.34 13.66 -3.25
CA ALA A 536 -49.97 12.35 -3.33
C ALA A 536 -49.89 11.70 -4.73
N ASP A 537 -49.81 12.51 -5.78
CA ASP A 537 -49.68 12.05 -7.17
C ASP A 537 -48.48 12.73 -7.84
N PRO A 538 -47.26 12.24 -7.57
CA PRO A 538 -46.04 12.89 -8.04
C PRO A 538 -45.74 12.58 -9.52
N ALA A 539 -45.22 13.59 -10.22
CA ALA A 539 -44.87 13.54 -11.64
C ALA A 539 -43.35 13.62 -11.86
N ILE A 540 -42.84 12.88 -12.85
CA ILE A 540 -41.46 12.93 -13.31
C ILE A 540 -41.34 13.91 -14.49
N PRO A 541 -40.30 14.77 -14.54
CA PRO A 541 -39.26 14.96 -13.52
C PRO A 541 -39.59 16.05 -12.50
N ALA A 542 -40.84 16.54 -12.47
CA ALA A 542 -41.24 17.72 -11.71
C ALA A 542 -41.10 17.54 -10.18
N ASP A 543 -41.43 16.37 -9.65
CA ASP A 543 -41.45 16.09 -8.21
C ASP A 543 -40.30 15.17 -7.77
N PHE A 544 -39.91 14.23 -8.64
CA PHE A 544 -38.79 13.31 -8.45
C PHE A 544 -38.28 12.82 -9.80
N PHE A 545 -37.08 12.24 -9.82
CA PHE A 545 -36.48 11.78 -11.07
C PHE A 545 -35.51 10.62 -10.85
N TYR A 546 -35.21 9.93 -11.95
CA TYR A 546 -34.17 8.91 -12.02
C TYR A 546 -32.78 9.57 -12.10
N GLY A 547 -32.02 9.48 -11.01
CA GLY A 547 -30.64 9.94 -10.89
C GLY A 547 -29.60 8.83 -11.11
N GLY A 548 -30.03 7.57 -11.20
CA GLY A 548 -29.16 6.40 -11.34
C GLY A 548 -28.21 6.48 -12.56
N GLU A 549 -27.09 5.76 -12.42
CA GLU A 549 -26.05 5.59 -13.45
C GLU A 549 -26.09 4.21 -14.08
#